data_AF-A0A8J7LF58-F1
#
_entry.id   AF-A0A8J7LF58-F1
#
_cell.length_a   1.000
_cell.length_b   1.000
_cell.length_c   1.000
_cell.angle_alpha   90.00
_cell.angle_beta   90.00
_cell.angle_gamma   90.00
#
_symmetry.space_group_name_H-M   'P 1'
#
loop_
_entity.id
_entity.type
_entity.pdbx_description
1 polymer ?
#
loop_
_entity_poly.entity_id
_entity_poly.type
_entity_poly.pdbx_seq_one_letter_code
_entity_poly.pdbx_strand_id
1 'polypeptide(L)' 'MPAIEQPRVAQLVRETRQHLNLSQVKLATMLGVSFHSINRWENGRTQPSPLAMKQIQELLHQMGEAGEELLAKYF' A
#
# COMPACT_ATOMS: atom_id res chain seq x y z
N MET A 1 -7.16 -24.44 -6.15
CA MET A 1 -7.40 -23.09 -5.60
C MET A 1 -6.68 -22.12 -6.52
N PRO A 2 -7.36 -21.34 -7.37
CA PRO A 2 -6.65 -20.48 -8.30
C PRO A 2 -6.12 -19.26 -7.54
N ALA A 3 -4.87 -18.90 -7.84
CA ALA A 3 -4.21 -17.71 -7.37
C ALA A 3 -5.10 -16.50 -7.67
N ILE A 4 -5.64 -15.88 -6.60
CA ILE A 4 -6.37 -14.62 -6.70
C ILE A 4 -5.41 -13.64 -7.36
N GLU A 5 -5.77 -13.12 -8.53
CA GLU A 5 -5.12 -11.97 -9.15
C GLU A 5 -5.09 -10.87 -8.09
N GLN A 6 -3.97 -10.75 -7.37
CA GLN A 6 -3.83 -9.76 -6.34
C GLN A 6 -3.91 -8.40 -7.05
N PRO A 7 -4.86 -7.53 -6.68
CA PRO A 7 -4.99 -6.25 -7.35
C PRO A 7 -3.67 -5.50 -7.21
N ARG A 8 -3.20 -4.84 -8.28
CA ARG A 8 -1.90 -4.12 -8.33
C ARG A 8 -1.67 -3.26 -7.08
N VAL A 9 -2.73 -2.64 -6.58
CA VAL A 9 -2.75 -1.84 -5.35
C VAL A 9 -2.44 -2.64 -4.07
N ALA A 10 -2.91 -3.87 -3.94
CA ALA A 10 -2.61 -4.73 -2.79
C ALA A 10 -1.11 -5.04 -2.69
N GLN A 11 -0.50 -5.32 -3.85
CA GLN A 11 0.94 -5.54 -3.94
C GLN A 11 1.71 -4.25 -3.65
N LEU A 12 1.29 -3.11 -4.22
CA LEU A 12 1.89 -1.81 -3.93
C LEU A 12 1.93 -1.52 -2.42
N VAL A 13 0.80 -1.67 -1.72
CA VAL A 13 0.72 -1.41 -0.26
C VAL A 13 1.65 -2.35 0.51
N ARG A 14 1.71 -3.63 0.14
CA ARG A 14 2.58 -4.62 0.78
C ARG A 14 4.06 -4.32 0.54
N GLU A 15 4.45 -4.01 -0.69
CA GLU A 15 5.84 -3.70 -1.04
C GLU A 15 6.27 -2.40 -0.37
N THR A 16 5.46 -1.34 -0.41
CA THR A 16 5.70 -0.07 0.31
C THR A 16 5.99 -0.36 1.79
N ARG A 17 5.16 -1.19 2.43
CA ARG A 17 5.34 -1.57 3.83
C ARG A 17 6.66 -2.30 4.08
N GLN A 18 7.03 -3.22 3.20
CA GLN A 18 8.24 -4.03 3.31
C GLN A 18 9.49 -3.18 3.10
N HIS A 19 9.50 -2.28 2.12
CA HIS A 19 10.60 -1.34 1.88
C HIS A 19 10.85 -0.43 3.08
N LEU A 20 9.79 0.04 3.75
CA LEU A 20 9.89 0.85 4.96
C LEU A 20 10.13 0.03 6.24
N ASN A 21 10.20 -1.30 6.13
CA ASN A 21 10.30 -2.23 7.25
C ASN A 21 9.24 -2.01 8.35
N LEU A 22 8.01 -1.67 7.93
CA LEU A 22 6.90 -1.35 8.83
C LEU A 22 5.99 -2.56 9.10
N SER A 23 5.35 -2.55 10.27
CA SER A 23 4.20 -3.41 10.51
C SER A 23 2.94 -2.82 9.85
N GLN A 24 1.93 -3.66 9.61
CA GLN A 24 0.63 -3.18 9.08
C GLN A 24 0.00 -2.12 10.00
N VAL A 25 0.22 -2.22 11.31
CA VAL A 25 -0.24 -1.23 12.30
C VAL A 25 0.51 0.09 12.14
N LYS A 26 1.84 0.07 11.99
CA LYS A 26 2.62 1.31 11.78
C LYS A 26 2.26 2.00 10.47
N LEU A 27 2.07 1.23 9.40
CA LEU A 27 1.63 1.78 8.12
C LEU A 27 0.21 2.36 8.23
N ALA A 28 -0.69 1.69 8.93
CA ALA A 28 -2.03 2.18 9.21
C ALA A 28 -2.00 3.53 9.94
N THR A 29 -1.19 3.66 11.00
CA THR A 29 -1.00 4.93 11.73
C THR A 29 -0.46 6.03 10.83
N MET A 30 0.53 5.72 9.98
CA MET A 30 1.14 6.68 9.06
C MET A 30 0.15 7.18 8.00
N LEU A 31 -0.70 6.30 7.46
CA LEU A 31 -1.74 6.63 6.51
C LEU A 31 -3.03 7.17 7.17
N GLY A 32 -3.09 7.25 8.50
CA GLY A 32 -4.29 7.69 9.23
C GLY A 32 -5.50 6.77 9.07
N VAL A 33 -5.28 5.49 8.80
CA VAL A 33 -6.35 4.48 8.64
C VAL A 33 -6.26 3.41 9.72
N SER A 34 -7.29 2.56 9.81
CA SER A 34 -7.26 1.43 10.73
C SER A 34 -6.40 0.27 10.20
N PHE A 35 -5.80 -0.50 11.10
CA PHE A 35 -5.10 -1.74 10.78
C PHE A 35 -5.95 -2.68 9.89
N HIS A 36 -7.25 -2.79 10.19
CA HIS A 36 -8.19 -3.60 9.42
C HIS A 36 -8.28 -3.16 7.95
N SER A 37 -8.10 -1.87 7.67
CA SER A 37 -8.11 -1.34 6.30
C SER A 37 -6.88 -1.80 5.53
N ILE A 38 -5.68 -1.65 6.11
CA ILE A 38 -4.43 -2.17 5.52
C ILE A 38 -4.51 -3.68 5.30
N ASN A 39 -4.99 -4.43 6.28
CA ASN A 39 -5.13 -5.89 6.17
C ASN A 39 -6.08 -6.28 5.02
N ARG A 40 -7.20 -5.58 4.85
CA ARG A 40 -8.12 -5.84 3.72
C ARG A 40 -7.50 -5.45 2.38
N TRP A 41 -6.75 -4.35 2.31
CA TRP A 41 -6.06 -3.92 1.09
C TRP A 41 -4.98 -4.90 0.67
N GLU A 42 -4.07 -5.29 1.57
CA GLU A 42 -2.99 -6.24 1.28
C GLU A 42 -3.51 -7.62 0.85
N ASN A 43 -4.70 -8.01 1.31
CA ASN A 43 -5.36 -9.26 0.91
C ASN A 43 -6.28 -9.10 -0.32
N GLY A 44 -6.30 -7.93 -0.95
CA GLY A 44 -7.14 -7.65 -2.13
C GLY A 44 -8.65 -7.69 -1.86
N ARG A 45 -9.08 -7.66 -0.59
CA ARG A 45 -10.50 -7.74 -0.21
C ARG A 45 -11.26 -6.43 -0.46
N THR A 46 -10.56 -5.31 -0.39
CA THR A 46 -11.10 -3.96 -0.66
C THR A 46 -10.01 -3.10 -1.28
N GLN A 47 -10.40 -2.06 -2.03
CA GLN A 47 -9.45 -1.06 -2.53
C GLN A 47 -9.39 0.16 -1.60
N PRO A 48 -8.28 0.91 -1.56
CA PRO A 48 -8.20 2.19 -0.87
C PRO A 48 -9.18 3.20 -1.48
N SER A 49 -9.72 4.08 -0.64
CA SER A 49 -10.48 5.23 -1.14
C SER A 49 -9.56 6.19 -1.90
N PRO A 50 -10.08 7.12 -2.73
CA PRO A 50 -9.26 8.11 -3.42
C PRO A 50 -8.38 8.93 -2.47
N LEU A 51 -8.88 9.24 -1.27
CA LEU A 51 -8.12 9.93 -0.23
C LEU A 51 -6.94 9.08 0.27
N ALA A 52 -7.20 7.82 0.60
CA ALA A 52 -6.16 6.89 1.04
C ALA A 52 -5.14 6.62 -0.06
N MET A 53 -5.58 6.55 -1.31
CA MET A 53 -4.68 6.40 -2.45
C MET A 53 -3.74 7.60 -2.59
N LYS A 54 -4.27 8.82 -2.43
CA LYS A 54 -3.45 10.03 -2.42
C LYS A 54 -2.40 9.99 -1.30
N GLN A 55 -2.76 9.55 -0.10
CA GLN A 55 -1.81 9.40 1.02
C GLN A 55 -0.73 8.35 0.73
N ILE A 56 -1.09 7.24 0.07
CA ILE A 56 -0.12 6.22 -0.37
C ILE A 56 0.84 6.82 -1.40
N GLN A 57 0.33 7.58 -2.38
CA GLN A 57 1.18 8.25 -3.36
C GLN A 57 2.11 9.27 -2.70
N GLU A 58 1.60 10.12 -1.80
CA GLU A 58 2.42 11.07 -1.04
C GLU A 58 3.52 10.37 -0.25
N LEU A 59 3.19 9.26 0.42
CA LEU A 59 4.18 8.44 1.13
C LEU A 59 5.26 7.89 0.19
N LEU A 60 4.87 7.41 -0.99
CA LEU A 60 5.81 6.92 -2.00
C LEU A 60 6.75 8.04 -2.49
N HIS A 61 6.24 9.23 -2.78
CA HIS A 61 7.12 10.35 -3.15
C HIS A 61 8.11 10.72 -2.03
N GLN A 62 7.71 10.56 -0.76
CA GLN A 62 8.60 10.79 0.39
C GLN A 62 9.69 9.73 0.56
N MET A 63 9.52 8.53 -0.03
CA MET A 63 10.52 7.46 -0.01
C MET A 63 11.69 7.71 -0.97
N GLY A 64 11.59 8.70 -1.86
CA GLY A 64 12.59 8.96 -2.90
C GLY A 64 12.58 7.91 -4.00
N GLU A 65 13.76 7.53 -4.49
CA GLU A 65 13.95 6.64 -5.65
C GLU A 65 13.16 5.33 -5.54
N ALA A 66 13.18 4.67 -4.37
CA ALA A 66 12.43 3.43 -4.15
C ALA A 66 10.90 3.61 -4.26
N GLY A 67 10.39 4.78 -3.92
CA GLY A 67 8.97 5.09 -4.06
C GLY A 67 8.59 5.43 -5.49
N GLU A 68 9.46 6.11 -6.23
CA GLU A 68 9.27 6.37 -7.67
C GLU A 68 9.26 5.07 -8.49
N GLU A 69 10.15 4.12 -8.17
CA GLU A 69 10.16 2.79 -8.78
C GLU A 69 8.83 2.05 -8.55
N LEU A 70 8.32 2.09 -7.31
CA LEU A 70 7.03 1.48 -6.96
C LEU A 70 5.86 2.18 -7.67
N LEU A 71 5.90 3.51 -7.80
CA LEU A 71 4.90 4.25 -8.56
C LEU A 71 4.91 3.82 -10.03
N ALA A 72 6.07 3.76 -10.69
CA ALA A 72 6.20 3.35 -12.09
C ALA A 72 5.81 1.87 -12.33
N LYS A 73 5.97 1.01 -11.32
CA LYS A 73 5.63 -0.42 -11.42
C LYS A 73 4.12 -0.68 -11.32
N TYR A 74 3.39 0.14 -10.56
CA TYR A 74 2.00 -0.14 -10.20
C TYR A 74 0.96 0.86 -10.75
N PHE A 75 1.40 2.02 -11.23
CA PHE A 75 0.60 3.01 -11.95
C PHE A 75 1.02 3.09 -13.42
#